data_AF-A0A496ZPB5-F1
#
_entry.id   AF-A0A496ZPB5-F1
#
_cell.length_a   1.000
_cell.length_b   1.000
_cell.length_c   1.000
_cell.angle_alpha   90.00
_cell.angle_beta   90.00
_cell.angle_gamma   90.00
#
_symmetry.space_group_name_H-M   'P 1'
#
loop_
_entity.id
_entity.type
_entity.pdbx_description
1 polymer ?
#
loop_
_entity_poly.entity_id
_entity_poly.type
_entity_poly.pdbx_seq_one_letter_code
_entity_poly.pdbx_strand_id
1 'polypeptide(L)'
;MGFGFFNMFNKNVGAGEERTASSLFNSPSEEEETTPCSGISGCKICYIGKNNTTPIDIAPNCTWALELKDYDSSKPSILVVDDNPGIISFLIDDIESLDGSKINISEYNILTFDTINAAYYFEATQHKYHGLNIKYAILDLTLGGSVPTNDGPSKYTGVDIYQQMLIYSPDAKVLFYTGNNLNEYIKSNKKIIQQFKDITNGKKIKDYILFKTALDLEGRRKYLGNWFN
;
A
#
# COMPACT_ATOMS: atom_id res chain seq x y z
N MET A 1 58.78 -35.33 11.26
CA MET A 1 58.71 -33.89 10.91
C MET A 1 57.99 -33.81 9.58
N GLY A 2 56.83 -33.21 9.39
CA GLY A 2 55.85 -32.52 10.23
C GLY A 2 54.66 -32.16 9.33
N PHE A 3 53.46 -32.04 9.93
CA PHE A 3 52.32 -31.16 9.62
C PHE A 3 52.03 -30.79 8.16
N GLY A 4 50.83 -31.07 7.62
CA GLY A 4 49.64 -30.19 7.76
C GLY A 4 49.65 -29.14 6.61
N PHE A 5 48.61 -28.76 5.90
CA PHE A 5 47.22 -28.49 6.25
C PHE A 5 46.44 -28.23 4.93
N PHE A 6 45.13 -28.44 4.96
CA PHE A 6 44.16 -27.94 3.97
C PHE A 6 44.23 -26.41 3.84
N ASN A 7 44.11 -25.89 2.61
CA ASN A 7 43.59 -24.55 2.32
C ASN A 7 42.49 -24.72 1.25
N MET A 8 41.21 -24.66 1.61
CA MET A 8 40.35 -23.48 1.83
C MET A 8 40.09 -22.64 0.56
N PHE A 9 38.80 -22.60 0.21
CA PHE A 9 38.08 -21.59 -0.57
C PHE A 9 38.60 -21.22 -1.97
N ASN A 10 38.00 -21.83 -2.99
CA ASN A 10 37.77 -21.12 -4.25
C ASN A 10 36.38 -20.48 -4.18
N LYS A 11 36.38 -19.21 -3.77
CA LYS A 11 35.23 -18.33 -3.63
C LYS A 11 34.89 -17.79 -5.02
N ASN A 12 33.95 -18.40 -5.73
CA ASN A 12 33.29 -17.72 -6.85
C ASN A 12 32.31 -16.70 -6.28
N VAL A 13 32.83 -15.53 -5.92
CA VAL A 13 32.03 -14.32 -5.76
C VAL A 13 31.65 -13.87 -7.15
N GLY A 14 30.46 -14.28 -7.61
CA GLY A 14 29.77 -13.56 -8.68
C GLY A 14 29.54 -12.15 -8.19
N ALA A 15 30.06 -11.18 -8.95
CA ALA A 15 30.04 -9.76 -8.64
C ALA A 15 28.62 -9.31 -8.26
N GLY A 16 28.45 -8.91 -7.00
CA GLY A 16 27.32 -8.10 -6.60
C GLY A 16 27.47 -6.72 -7.22
N GLU A 17 26.44 -6.28 -7.94
CA GLU A 17 26.31 -4.88 -8.32
C GLU A 17 26.34 -4.03 -7.04
N GLU A 18 27.30 -3.12 -6.94
CA GLU A 18 27.32 -2.10 -5.89
C GLU A 18 26.06 -1.24 -6.04
N ARG A 19 25.08 -1.49 -5.16
CA ARG A 19 23.93 -0.60 -4.99
C ARG A 19 24.41 0.71 -4.40
N THR A 20 24.73 1.65 -5.28
CA THR A 20 25.03 3.04 -4.90
C THR A 20 23.74 3.76 -4.50
N ALA A 21 23.82 4.78 -3.64
CA ALA A 21 22.65 5.59 -3.26
C ALA A 21 21.93 6.19 -4.48
N SER A 22 22.64 6.39 -5.59
CA SER A 22 22.09 6.79 -6.90
C SER A 22 21.15 5.75 -7.53
N SER A 23 21.28 4.45 -7.22
CA SER A 23 20.36 3.40 -7.69
C SER A 23 19.00 3.41 -6.98
N LEU A 24 18.87 4.09 -5.84
CA LEU A 24 17.61 4.29 -5.11
C LEU A 24 16.79 5.49 -5.61
N PHE A 25 17.37 6.34 -6.46
CA PHE A 25 16.73 7.55 -7.00
C PHE A 25 16.61 7.55 -8.52
N ASN A 26 16.89 6.43 -9.17
CA ASN A 26 16.40 6.24 -10.52
C ASN A 26 14.89 6.07 -10.42
N SER A 27 14.16 7.14 -10.72
CA SER A 27 12.75 7.05 -11.07
C SER A 27 12.58 5.85 -12.01
N PRO A 28 11.61 4.95 -11.78
CA PRO A 28 11.21 4.04 -12.84
C PRO A 28 10.93 4.92 -14.06
N SER A 29 11.70 4.71 -15.14
CA SER A 29 11.29 5.18 -16.45
C SER A 29 9.85 4.71 -16.67
N GLU A 30 9.05 5.51 -17.37
CA GLU A 30 7.62 5.30 -17.68
C GLU A 30 7.31 4.02 -18.50
N GLU A 31 8.12 2.98 -18.35
CA GLU A 31 8.04 1.67 -18.97
C GLU A 31 8.04 0.57 -17.89
N GLU A 32 7.20 0.68 -16.87
CA GLU A 32 6.63 -0.55 -16.31
C GLU A 32 5.64 -1.06 -17.35
N GLU A 33 5.99 -2.16 -18.02
CA GLU A 33 5.15 -2.83 -19.01
C GLU A 33 3.78 -3.14 -18.41
N THR A 34 2.83 -2.23 -18.60
CA THR A 34 1.39 -2.50 -18.43
C THR A 34 1.05 -3.60 -19.41
N THR A 35 1.04 -4.86 -18.96
CA THR A 35 0.62 -5.95 -19.82
C THR A 35 -0.90 -5.84 -19.94
N PRO A 36 -1.46 -5.48 -21.11
CA PRO A 36 -2.90 -5.53 -21.27
C PRO A 36 -3.35 -6.97 -21.00
N CYS A 37 -4.51 -7.15 -20.39
CA CYS A 37 -5.12 -8.46 -20.15
C CYS A 37 -5.59 -9.14 -21.46
N SER A 38 -4.77 -9.12 -22.51
CA SER A 38 -5.00 -9.82 -23.76
C SER A 38 -4.52 -11.26 -23.63
N GLY A 39 -5.42 -12.16 -23.20
CA GLY A 39 -5.19 -13.60 -23.34
C GLY A 39 -5.79 -14.51 -22.28
N ILE A 40 -6.29 -13.98 -21.16
CA ILE A 40 -6.88 -14.81 -20.10
C ILE A 40 -8.40 -14.85 -20.28
N SER A 41 -8.92 -15.99 -20.73
CA SER A 41 -10.36 -16.29 -20.73
C SER A 41 -10.88 -16.24 -19.29
N GLY A 42 -11.47 -15.11 -18.90
CA GLY A 42 -11.94 -14.89 -17.53
C GLY A 42 -11.74 -13.48 -16.98
N CYS A 43 -11.10 -12.56 -17.73
CA CYS A 43 -10.97 -11.17 -17.32
C CYS A 43 -12.35 -10.49 -17.29
N LYS A 44 -13.01 -10.54 -16.13
CA LYS A 44 -14.21 -9.77 -15.83
C LYS A 44 -13.81 -8.31 -15.76
N ILE A 45 -14.69 -7.46 -16.30
CA ILE A 45 -14.66 -6.00 -16.22
C ILE A 45 -14.11 -5.54 -14.85
N CYS A 46 -12.99 -4.82 -14.85
CA CYS A 46 -12.51 -4.12 -13.67
C CYS A 46 -13.38 -2.87 -13.50
N TYR A 47 -14.24 -2.88 -12.47
CA TYR A 47 -15.01 -1.71 -12.09
C TYR A 47 -14.12 -0.83 -11.22
N ILE A 48 -13.85 0.39 -11.67
CA ILE A 48 -13.39 1.46 -10.80
C ILE A 48 -14.67 2.20 -10.44
N GLY A 49 -15.01 2.31 -9.17
CA GLY A 49 -16.28 2.89 -8.77
C GLY A 49 -16.30 3.25 -7.31
N LYS A 50 -16.86 4.41 -6.97
CA LYS A 50 -17.12 4.70 -5.55
C LYS A 50 -17.95 3.56 -4.97
N ASN A 51 -17.33 2.78 -4.08
CA ASN A 51 -17.97 1.75 -3.26
C ASN A 51 -18.56 0.56 -4.04
N ASN A 52 -18.02 0.18 -5.20
CA ASN A 52 -18.60 -0.86 -6.07
C ASN A 52 -20.05 -0.58 -6.55
N THR A 53 -20.59 0.62 -6.32
CA THR A 53 -21.99 0.95 -6.64
C THR A 53 -22.15 1.74 -7.94
N THR A 54 -21.09 2.40 -8.41
CA THR A 54 -21.14 3.22 -9.62
C THR A 54 -20.02 2.80 -10.57
N PRO A 55 -20.31 2.15 -11.70
CA PRO A 55 -19.29 1.89 -12.71
C PRO A 55 -18.76 3.24 -13.24
N ILE A 56 -17.49 3.55 -13.01
CA ILE A 56 -16.78 4.54 -13.83
C ILE A 56 -16.53 3.84 -15.16
N ASP A 57 -16.84 4.53 -16.26
CA ASP A 57 -16.69 3.98 -17.61
C ASP A 57 -15.32 3.32 -17.77
N ILE A 58 -15.40 2.05 -18.18
CA ILE A 58 -14.35 1.06 -18.14
C ILE A 58 -13.27 1.46 -19.14
N ALA A 59 -12.04 1.67 -18.68
CA ALA A 59 -10.90 1.49 -19.59
C ALA A 59 -10.93 0.02 -20.03
N PRO A 60 -11.01 -0.30 -21.34
CA PRO A 60 -11.29 -1.66 -21.83
C PRO A 60 -10.25 -2.73 -21.45
N ASN A 61 -9.20 -2.37 -20.72
CA ASN A 61 -8.20 -3.23 -20.14
C ASN A 61 -8.05 -2.86 -18.67
N CYS A 62 -7.81 -3.81 -17.78
CA CYS A 62 -7.45 -3.55 -16.37
C CYS A 62 -6.06 -2.88 -16.27
N THR A 63 -5.81 -1.78 -16.99
CA THR A 63 -4.54 -1.02 -17.02
C THR A 63 -4.12 -0.49 -15.67
N TRP A 64 -5.07 -0.39 -14.74
CA TRP A 64 -4.83 0.04 -13.36
C TRP A 64 -4.56 -1.14 -12.43
N ALA A 65 -4.72 -2.40 -12.84
CA ALA A 65 -4.42 -3.52 -11.95
C ALA A 65 -2.93 -3.84 -12.02
N LEU A 66 -2.27 -3.92 -10.86
CA LEU A 66 -0.88 -4.34 -10.77
C LEU A 66 -0.79 -5.88 -10.78
N GLU A 67 0.35 -6.38 -11.27
CA GLU A 67 0.78 -7.77 -11.03
C GLU A 67 1.52 -7.84 -9.70
N LEU A 68 0.97 -8.56 -8.73
CA LEU A 68 1.60 -8.76 -7.43
C LEU A 68 2.53 -9.98 -7.51
N LYS A 69 3.83 -9.73 -7.69
CA LYS A 69 4.86 -10.78 -7.71
C LYS A 69 4.88 -11.50 -6.36
N ASP A 70 4.95 -12.83 -6.40
CA ASP A 70 5.03 -13.71 -5.23
C ASP A 70 3.87 -13.57 -4.22
N TYR A 71 2.74 -12.99 -4.64
CA TYR A 71 1.55 -12.89 -3.79
C TYR A 71 0.97 -14.28 -3.48
N ASP A 72 0.86 -14.58 -2.19
CA ASP A 72 0.23 -15.79 -1.69
C ASP A 72 -1.12 -15.45 -1.05
N SER A 73 -2.22 -15.82 -1.71
CA SER A 73 -3.58 -15.58 -1.23
C SER A 73 -3.90 -16.26 0.11
N SER A 74 -3.12 -17.28 0.51
CA SER A 74 -3.28 -17.96 1.81
C SER A 74 -2.67 -17.17 2.97
N LYS A 75 -1.74 -16.25 2.70
CA LYS A 75 -1.10 -15.41 3.72
C LYS A 75 -1.88 -14.12 3.97
N PRO A 76 -1.92 -13.62 5.22
CA PRO A 76 -2.38 -12.27 5.50
C PRO A 76 -1.46 -11.24 4.84
N SER A 77 -1.96 -10.03 4.63
CA SER A 77 -1.21 -8.95 3.97
C SER A 77 -1.10 -7.72 4.87
N ILE A 78 0.04 -7.04 4.80
CA ILE A 78 0.24 -5.67 5.28
C ILE A 78 0.20 -4.77 4.06
N LEU A 79 -0.78 -3.88 4.01
CA LEU A 79 -0.95 -2.90 2.95
C LEU A 79 -0.33 -1.56 3.38
N VAL A 80 0.49 -0.96 2.53
CA VAL A 80 0.99 0.41 2.70
C VAL A 80 0.64 1.23 1.45
N VAL A 81 -0.07 2.34 1.63
CA VAL A 81 -0.47 3.22 0.53
C VAL A 81 -0.13 4.66 0.85
N ASP A 82 0.59 5.30 -0.05
CA ASP A 82 0.96 6.72 -0.01
C ASP A 82 1.25 7.15 -1.45
N ASP A 83 1.03 8.41 -1.82
CA ASP A 83 1.40 8.88 -3.16
C ASP A 83 2.87 9.32 -3.25
N ASN A 84 3.61 9.16 -2.16
CA ASN A 84 5.03 9.43 -2.06
C ASN A 84 5.85 8.15 -1.79
N PRO A 85 6.67 7.68 -2.74
CA PRO A 85 7.47 6.46 -2.57
C PRO A 85 8.50 6.57 -1.45
N GLY A 86 8.98 7.78 -1.14
CA GLY A 86 9.88 8.00 -0.01
C GLY A 86 9.21 7.71 1.34
N ILE A 87 7.92 8.03 1.48
CA ILE A 87 7.16 7.71 2.70
C ILE A 87 6.95 6.21 2.83
N ILE A 88 6.61 5.53 1.74
CA ILE A 88 6.48 4.07 1.73
C ILE A 88 7.81 3.42 2.12
N SER A 89 8.92 3.83 1.52
CA SER A 89 10.24 3.30 1.86
C SER A 89 10.55 3.43 3.35
N PHE A 90 10.25 4.57 3.99
CA PHE A 90 10.43 4.73 5.44
C PHE A 90 9.52 3.82 6.27
N LEU A 91 8.27 3.64 5.87
CA LEU A 91 7.34 2.77 6.58
C LEU A 91 7.73 1.30 6.44
N ILE A 92 8.23 0.88 5.27
CA ILE A 92 8.73 -0.47 5.07
C ILE A 92 9.97 -0.72 5.94
N ASP A 93 10.95 0.20 5.97
CA ASP A 93 12.12 0.09 6.86
C ASP A 93 11.70 0.01 8.34
N ASP A 94 10.68 0.75 8.75
CA ASP A 94 10.14 0.65 10.10
C ASP A 94 9.49 -0.71 10.37
N ILE A 95 8.72 -1.25 9.42
CA ILE A 95 8.13 -2.59 9.54
C ILE A 95 9.23 -3.65 9.63
N GLU A 96 10.24 -3.59 8.76
CA GLU A 96 11.41 -4.48 8.76
C GLU A 96 12.18 -4.44 10.08
N SER A 97 12.35 -3.24 10.66
CA SER A 97 13.01 -3.09 11.96
C SER A 97 12.26 -3.78 13.12
N LEU A 98 10.97 -4.09 12.93
CA LEU A 98 10.13 -4.74 13.92
C LEU A 98 10.08 -6.27 13.76
N ASP A 99 10.71 -6.81 12.71
CA ASP A 99 10.74 -8.25 12.43
C ASP A 99 11.39 -9.05 13.58
N GLY A 100 10.84 -10.22 13.86
CA GLY A 100 11.25 -11.11 14.94
C GLY A 100 10.94 -10.62 16.37
N SER A 101 10.63 -9.34 16.57
CA SER A 101 10.37 -8.76 17.91
C SER A 101 8.90 -8.43 18.16
N LYS A 102 8.19 -7.94 17.14
CA LYS A 102 6.78 -7.53 17.22
C LYS A 102 5.93 -8.14 16.11
N ILE A 103 6.54 -8.44 14.98
CA ILE A 103 5.91 -9.09 13.84
C ILE A 103 6.87 -10.11 13.23
N ASN A 104 6.37 -11.14 12.57
CA ASN A 104 7.17 -12.03 11.74
C ASN A 104 6.81 -11.76 10.28
N ILE A 105 7.62 -10.97 9.57
CA ILE A 105 7.29 -10.46 8.23
C ILE A 105 7.12 -11.59 7.22
N SER A 106 7.84 -12.71 7.39
CA SER A 106 7.74 -13.87 6.49
C SER A 106 6.35 -14.52 6.42
N GLU A 107 5.51 -14.25 7.42
CA GLU A 107 4.12 -14.70 7.50
C GLU A 107 3.14 -13.81 6.72
N TYR A 108 3.60 -12.67 6.19
CA TYR A 108 2.76 -11.68 5.53
C TYR A 108 3.16 -11.47 4.07
N ASN A 109 2.18 -11.13 3.22
CA ASN A 109 2.45 -10.40 2.00
C ASN A 109 2.65 -8.91 2.35
N ILE A 110 3.66 -8.26 1.78
CA ILE A 110 3.82 -6.80 1.88
C ILE A 110 3.37 -6.18 0.57
N LEU A 111 2.28 -5.42 0.62
CA LEU A 111 1.66 -4.81 -0.56
C LEU A 111 1.83 -3.30 -0.50
N THR A 112 2.37 -2.71 -1.56
CA THR A 112 2.62 -1.27 -1.64
C THR A 112 1.97 -0.66 -2.87
N PHE A 113 1.37 0.51 -2.71
CA PHE A 113 0.88 1.33 -3.82
C PHE A 113 1.40 2.76 -3.62
N ASP A 114 2.35 3.18 -4.44
CA ASP A 114 3.20 4.36 -4.23
C ASP A 114 3.04 5.47 -5.27
N THR A 115 2.08 5.31 -6.18
CA THR A 115 1.88 6.24 -7.30
C THR A 115 0.89 7.35 -6.94
N ILE A 116 0.89 8.42 -7.73
CA ILE A 116 -0.12 9.48 -7.61
C ILE A 116 -1.56 8.93 -7.68
N ASN A 117 -1.77 7.83 -8.39
CA ASN A 117 -3.07 7.17 -8.57
C ASN A 117 -3.22 5.91 -7.70
N ALA A 118 -2.48 5.80 -6.59
CA ALA A 118 -2.40 4.59 -5.76
C ALA A 118 -3.76 3.99 -5.37
N ALA A 119 -4.76 4.83 -5.05
CA ALA A 119 -6.11 4.34 -4.71
C ALA A 119 -6.80 3.61 -5.89
N TYR A 120 -6.59 4.07 -7.12
CA TYR A 120 -7.14 3.44 -8.31
C TYR A 120 -6.43 2.13 -8.62
N TYR A 121 -5.10 2.13 -8.47
CA TYR A 121 -4.31 0.91 -8.63
C TYR A 121 -4.70 -0.14 -7.59
N PHE A 122 -4.90 0.28 -6.35
CA PHE A 122 -5.38 -0.57 -5.27
C PHE A 122 -6.74 -1.19 -5.60
N GLU A 123 -7.74 -0.38 -5.96
CA GLU A 123 -9.09 -0.85 -6.29
C GLU A 123 -9.05 -1.91 -7.41
N ALA A 124 -8.41 -1.58 -8.54
CA ALA A 124 -8.33 -2.47 -9.68
C ALA A 124 -7.59 -3.78 -9.35
N THR A 125 -6.51 -3.70 -8.57
CA THR A 125 -5.76 -4.87 -8.11
C THR A 125 -6.60 -5.73 -7.18
N GLN A 126 -7.30 -5.12 -6.21
CA GLN A 126 -8.16 -5.86 -5.30
C GLN A 126 -9.27 -6.61 -6.03
N HIS A 127 -9.86 -6.02 -7.08
CA HIS A 127 -10.84 -6.70 -7.93
C HIS A 127 -10.25 -7.86 -8.72
N LYS A 128 -9.08 -7.66 -9.34
CA LYS A 128 -8.38 -8.67 -10.13
C LYS A 128 -8.08 -9.93 -9.30
N TYR A 129 -7.68 -9.76 -8.05
CA TYR A 129 -7.39 -10.87 -7.13
C TYR A 129 -8.61 -11.37 -6.34
N HIS A 130 -9.82 -10.87 -6.66
CA HIS A 130 -11.07 -11.22 -5.96
C HIS A 130 -11.04 -10.97 -4.44
N GLY A 131 -10.30 -9.94 -4.03
CA GLY A 131 -10.06 -9.61 -2.63
C GLY A 131 -8.63 -9.92 -2.21
N LEU A 132 -7.94 -8.91 -1.70
CA LEU A 132 -6.65 -9.08 -1.05
C LEU A 132 -6.90 -9.39 0.43
N ASN A 133 -6.32 -10.46 0.95
CA ASN A 133 -6.42 -10.84 2.38
C ASN A 133 -5.63 -9.85 3.26
N ILE A 134 -6.18 -8.68 3.54
CA ILE A 134 -5.47 -7.60 4.26
C ILE A 134 -5.77 -7.69 5.75
N LYS A 135 -4.72 -7.78 6.57
CA LYS A 135 -4.84 -7.80 8.03
C LYS A 135 -4.50 -6.44 8.65
N TYR A 136 -3.52 -5.75 8.09
CA TYR A 136 -3.08 -4.43 8.52
C TYR A 136 -3.00 -3.50 7.31
N ALA A 137 -3.42 -2.25 7.46
CA ALA A 137 -3.25 -1.22 6.44
C ALA A 137 -2.76 0.10 7.03
N ILE A 138 -1.71 0.64 6.44
CA ILE A 138 -1.20 1.98 6.70
C ILE A 138 -1.47 2.82 5.45
N LEU A 139 -2.34 3.83 5.56
CA LEU A 139 -2.86 4.57 4.41
C LEU A 139 -2.60 6.08 4.58
N ASP A 140 -2.09 6.77 3.57
CA ASP A 140 -2.23 8.22 3.56
C ASP A 140 -3.70 8.59 3.38
N LEU A 141 -4.12 9.61 4.11
CA LEU A 141 -5.47 10.10 4.08
C LEU A 141 -5.76 10.91 2.82
N THR A 142 -4.79 11.66 2.33
CA THR A 142 -4.93 12.50 1.14
C THR A 142 -3.99 12.03 0.04
N LEU A 143 -4.56 11.57 -1.07
CA LEU A 143 -3.82 11.09 -2.23
C LEU A 143 -3.96 12.09 -3.40
N GLY A 144 -2.96 12.18 -4.26
CA GLY A 144 -2.90 13.17 -5.33
C GLY A 144 -3.91 12.95 -6.46
N GLY A 145 -4.04 11.72 -6.93
CA GLY A 145 -4.66 11.34 -8.20
C GLY A 145 -6.13 11.68 -8.36
N SER A 146 -6.54 11.91 -9.61
CA SER A 146 -7.93 12.10 -10.01
C SER A 146 -8.17 11.51 -11.38
N VAL A 147 -9.28 10.79 -11.55
CA VAL A 147 -9.68 10.20 -12.82
C VAL A 147 -10.91 10.95 -13.35
N PRO A 148 -10.93 11.37 -14.63
CA PRO A 148 -12.10 11.99 -15.23
C PRO A 148 -13.27 11.01 -15.26
N THR A 149 -14.47 11.47 -14.88
CA THR A 149 -15.72 10.70 -14.99
C THR A 149 -16.80 11.56 -15.65
N ASN A 150 -17.92 10.95 -16.04
CA ASN A 150 -19.06 11.66 -16.63
C ASN A 150 -19.62 12.75 -15.71
N ASP A 151 -19.50 12.57 -14.39
CA ASP A 151 -19.95 13.53 -13.36
C ASP A 151 -18.84 14.51 -12.92
N GLY A 152 -17.73 14.54 -13.65
CA GLY A 152 -16.53 15.34 -13.36
C GLY A 152 -15.37 14.51 -12.78
N PRO A 153 -14.23 15.14 -12.44
CA PRO A 153 -13.09 14.42 -11.88
C PRO A 153 -13.45 13.75 -10.56
N SER A 154 -13.30 12.43 -10.51
CA SER A 154 -13.34 11.67 -9.26
C SER A 154 -11.97 11.71 -8.62
N LYS A 155 -11.93 11.80 -7.29
CA LYS A 155 -10.71 11.77 -6.49
C LYS A 155 -10.94 10.89 -5.28
N TYR A 156 -10.05 9.93 -5.08
CA TYR A 156 -10.07 9.03 -3.94
C TYR A 156 -9.12 9.47 -2.84
N THR A 157 -9.45 9.04 -1.64
CA THR A 157 -8.75 9.31 -0.38
C THR A 157 -8.42 7.99 0.31
N GLY A 158 -7.61 8.03 1.37
CA GLY A 158 -7.37 6.85 2.18
C GLY A 158 -8.65 6.26 2.79
N VAL A 159 -9.67 7.09 3.02
CA VAL A 159 -10.98 6.60 3.52
C VAL A 159 -11.73 5.82 2.44
N ASP A 160 -11.60 6.19 1.16
CA ASP A 160 -12.19 5.42 0.06
C ASP A 160 -11.52 4.04 -0.06
N ILE A 161 -10.18 3.98 0.07
CA ILE A 161 -9.43 2.71 0.14
C ILE A 161 -9.93 1.86 1.32
N TYR A 162 -10.01 2.44 2.52
CA TYR A 162 -10.48 1.72 3.70
C TYR A 162 -11.91 1.18 3.50
N GLN A 163 -12.79 1.98 2.90
CA GLN A 163 -14.15 1.55 2.58
C GLN A 163 -14.18 0.35 1.62
N GLN A 164 -13.32 0.34 0.59
CA GLN A 164 -13.17 -0.79 -0.34
C GLN A 164 -12.60 -2.03 0.36
N MET A 165 -11.63 -1.85 1.26
CA MET A 165 -11.07 -2.95 2.06
C MET A 165 -12.13 -3.66 2.89
N LEU A 166 -13.05 -2.93 3.52
CA LEU A 166 -14.07 -3.50 4.39
C LEU A 166 -14.99 -4.52 3.70
N ILE A 167 -15.05 -4.51 2.36
CA ILE A 167 -15.83 -5.46 1.56
C ILE A 167 -15.22 -6.87 1.63
N TYR A 168 -13.89 -6.98 1.64
CA TYR A 168 -13.17 -8.26 1.57
C TYR A 168 -12.37 -8.57 2.83
N SER A 169 -12.08 -7.57 3.65
CA SER A 169 -11.29 -7.67 4.88
C SER A 169 -11.91 -6.79 5.98
N PRO A 170 -13.13 -7.12 6.46
CA PRO A 170 -13.87 -6.30 7.43
C PRO A 170 -13.15 -6.14 8.78
N ASP A 171 -12.30 -7.10 9.14
CA ASP A 171 -11.55 -7.12 10.40
C ASP A 171 -10.15 -6.48 10.30
N ALA A 172 -9.79 -5.90 9.15
CA ALA A 172 -8.50 -5.28 8.95
C ALA A 172 -8.29 -4.10 9.92
N LYS A 173 -7.12 -4.06 10.58
CA LYS A 173 -6.70 -2.89 11.36
C LYS A 173 -6.18 -1.82 10.40
N VAL A 174 -6.72 -0.60 10.50
CA VAL A 174 -6.29 0.54 9.67
C VAL A 174 -5.61 1.62 10.53
N LEU A 175 -4.56 2.22 9.97
CA LEU A 175 -3.87 3.40 10.49
C LEU A 175 -3.71 4.40 9.34
N PHE A 176 -4.20 5.61 9.53
CA PHE A 176 -3.97 6.71 8.61
C PHE A 176 -2.66 7.42 8.96
N TYR A 177 -1.66 7.29 8.09
CA TYR A 177 -0.38 7.97 8.24
C TYR A 177 -0.35 9.23 7.38
N THR A 178 -0.63 10.39 7.97
CA THR A 178 -0.90 11.60 7.17
C THR A 178 -0.22 12.86 7.72
N GLY A 179 0.08 13.81 6.82
CA GLY A 179 0.47 15.16 7.19
C GLY A 179 -0.72 16.12 7.37
N ASN A 180 -1.93 15.68 7.04
CA ASN A 180 -3.13 16.52 7.09
C ASN A 180 -3.71 16.57 8.51
N ASN A 181 -3.71 17.76 9.13
CA ASN A 181 -4.25 18.01 10.48
C ASN A 181 -5.78 17.87 10.61
N LEU A 182 -6.49 17.53 9.52
CA LEU A 182 -7.95 17.33 9.50
C LEU A 182 -8.74 18.52 10.07
N ASN A 183 -8.36 19.73 9.67
CA ASN A 183 -9.11 20.93 10.04
C ASN A 183 -10.55 20.85 9.48
N GLU A 184 -11.55 20.79 10.37
CA GLU A 184 -12.98 20.64 10.06
C GLU A 184 -13.58 21.82 9.31
N TYR A 185 -12.94 22.99 9.34
CA TYR A 185 -13.35 24.16 8.56
C TYR A 185 -13.04 23.99 7.06
N ILE A 186 -12.15 23.05 6.70
CA ILE A 186 -11.85 22.71 5.31
C ILE A 186 -12.90 21.72 4.81
N LYS A 187 -13.65 22.12 3.76
CA LYS A 187 -14.77 21.33 3.22
C LYS A 187 -14.39 19.91 2.81
N SER A 188 -13.20 19.70 2.22
CA SER A 188 -12.71 18.36 1.86
C SER A 188 -12.46 17.49 3.09
N ASN A 189 -11.81 18.03 4.12
CA ASN A 189 -11.57 17.32 5.38
C ASN A 189 -12.89 16.95 6.07
N LYS A 190 -13.87 17.85 6.09
CA LYS A 190 -15.20 17.57 6.63
C LYS A 190 -15.87 16.38 5.94
N LYS A 191 -15.73 16.27 4.62
CA LYS A 191 -16.25 15.11 3.85
C LYS A 191 -15.54 13.81 4.24
N ILE A 192 -14.21 13.82 4.33
CA ILE A 192 -13.40 12.66 4.74
C ILE A 192 -13.81 12.18 6.14
N ILE A 193 -13.93 13.11 7.10
CA ILE A 193 -14.33 12.81 8.47
C ILE A 193 -15.75 12.21 8.51
N GLN A 194 -16.69 12.80 7.77
CA GLN A 194 -18.06 12.31 7.73
C GLN A 194 -18.13 10.92 7.08
N GLN A 195 -17.46 10.70 5.95
CA GLN A 195 -17.40 9.39 5.30
C GLN A 195 -16.83 8.32 6.24
N PHE A 196 -15.72 8.61 6.93
CA PHE A 196 -15.15 7.69 7.91
C PHE A 196 -16.14 7.38 9.04
N LYS A 197 -16.82 8.42 9.55
CA LYS A 197 -17.83 8.26 10.60
C LYS A 197 -18.98 7.37 10.14
N ASP A 198 -19.42 7.53 8.90
CA ASP A 198 -20.53 6.76 8.33
C ASP A 198 -20.14 5.28 8.16
N ILE A 199 -18.95 4.98 7.62
CA ILE A 199 -18.52 3.59 7.40
C ILE A 199 -18.12 2.85 8.70
N THR A 200 -17.78 3.59 9.77
CA THR A 200 -17.36 3.01 11.05
C THR A 200 -18.43 3.03 12.14
N ASN A 201 -19.66 3.41 11.82
CA ASN A 201 -20.76 3.56 12.79
C ASN A 201 -20.42 4.55 13.93
N GLY A 202 -19.86 5.70 13.59
CA GLY A 202 -19.70 6.82 14.52
C GLY A 202 -18.32 6.97 15.15
N LYS A 203 -17.32 6.16 14.78
CA LYS A 203 -15.97 6.27 15.35
C LYS A 203 -15.30 7.58 14.91
N LYS A 204 -14.35 8.05 15.73
CA LYS A 204 -13.58 9.27 15.47
C LYS A 204 -12.34 8.92 14.65
N ILE A 205 -12.19 9.53 13.48
CA ILE A 205 -11.03 9.29 12.61
C ILE A 205 -9.69 9.65 13.28
N LYS A 206 -9.68 10.60 14.22
CA LYS A 206 -8.48 11.00 14.96
C LYS A 206 -7.84 9.87 15.76
N ASP A 207 -8.64 8.88 16.17
CA ASP A 207 -8.14 7.72 16.94
C ASP A 207 -7.41 6.72 16.03
N TYR A 208 -7.48 6.92 14.72
CA TYR A 208 -6.88 6.09 13.67
C TYR A 208 -5.75 6.82 12.96
N ILE A 209 -5.29 7.97 13.45
CA ILE A 209 -4.28 8.78 12.78
C ILE A 209 -2.95 8.73 13.53
N LEU A 210 -1.89 8.51 12.76
CA LEU A 210 -0.54 8.87 13.14
C LEU A 210 -0.07 10.00 12.23
N PHE A 211 0.22 11.17 12.82
CA PHE A 211 0.71 12.29 12.02
C PHE A 211 2.17 12.07 11.62
N LYS A 212 2.50 12.34 10.35
CA LYS A 212 3.87 12.21 9.77
C LYS A 212 4.92 13.00 10.57
N THR A 213 4.51 14.06 11.26
CA THR A 213 5.38 14.95 12.05
C THR A 213 5.35 14.69 13.56
N ALA A 214 4.55 13.73 14.05
CA ALA A 214 4.32 13.58 15.49
C ALA A 214 5.46 12.91 16.24
N LEU A 215 6.21 12.02 15.58
CA LEU A 215 7.20 11.15 16.22
C LEU A 215 8.51 11.15 15.44
N ASP A 216 9.61 11.04 16.18
CA ASP A 216 10.91 10.67 15.62
C ASP A 216 10.92 9.18 15.22
N LEU A 217 12.06 8.71 14.69
CA LEU A 217 12.22 7.34 14.21
C LEU A 217 11.89 6.29 15.30
N GLU A 218 12.50 6.42 16.48
CA GLU A 218 12.33 5.46 17.56
C GLU A 218 10.89 5.47 18.11
N GLY A 219 10.32 6.66 18.31
CA GLY A 219 8.93 6.82 18.73
C GLY A 219 7.96 6.20 17.75
N ARG A 220 8.18 6.40 16.44
CA ARG A 220 7.33 5.84 15.38
C ARG A 220 7.41 4.31 15.35
N ARG A 221 8.60 3.73 15.38
CA ARG A 221 8.79 2.27 15.44
C ARG A 221 8.13 1.66 16.68
N LYS A 222 8.29 2.28 17.84
CA LYS A 222 7.63 1.84 19.08
C LYS A 222 6.11 1.89 18.97
N TYR A 223 5.56 2.96 18.39
CA TYR A 223 4.12 3.08 18.15
C TYR A 223 3.61 1.97 17.22
N LEU A 224 4.24 1.80 16.05
CA LEU A 224 3.87 0.78 15.08
C LEU A 224 3.96 -0.63 15.68
N GLY A 225 5.03 -0.92 16.43
CA GLY A 225 5.19 -2.20 17.13
C GLY A 225 4.06 -2.48 18.12
N ASN A 226 3.53 -1.47 18.81
CA ASN A 226 2.36 -1.65 19.67
C ASN A 226 1.05 -1.80 18.88
N TRP A 227 0.92 -1.10 17.75
CA TRP A 227 -0.26 -1.14 16.89
C TRP A 227 -0.44 -2.49 16.17
N PHE A 228 0.67 -3.15 15.80
CA PHE A 228 0.64 -4.49 15.20
C PHE A 228 0.18 -5.59 16.17
N ASN A 229 0.42 -5.43 17.48
CA ASN A 229 -0.05 -6.36 18.52
C ASN A 229 -1.58 -6.28 18.71
#